data_AF-A0A327KJC6-F1
#
_entry.id   AF-A0A327KJC6-F1
#
_cell.length_a   1.000
_cell.length_b   1.000
_cell.length_c   1.000
_cell.angle_alpha   90.00
_cell.angle_beta   90.00
_cell.angle_gamma   90.00
#
_symmetry.space_group_name_H-M   'P 1'
#
loop_
_entity.id
_entity.type
_entity.pdbx_description
1 polymer ?
#
loop_
_entity_poly.entity_id
_entity_poly.type
_entity_poly.pdbx_seq_one_letter_code
_entity_poly.pdbx_strand_id
1 'polypeptide(L)'
;MGLGREEEVEIRSAPRFMPGEKVQSTKHIKNDGTYPRREIGDILVRKGDVGYVRDIGTFLQQFYVYAVEFVDRGTIVGMRGRELVSLDRPVVPAGAADLVTSAAVTSDTDAVEPRTSETVAS
;
A
#
# COMPACT_ATOMS: atom_id res chain seq x y z
N MET A 1 31.19 -23.18 -10.07
CA MET A 1 30.00 -23.26 -9.20
C MET A 1 29.30 -21.92 -9.26
N GLY A 2 28.13 -21.85 -9.91
CA GLY A 2 27.36 -20.60 -9.96
C GLY A 2 26.74 -20.36 -8.59
N LEU A 3 27.11 -19.24 -7.96
CA LEU A 3 26.45 -18.73 -6.77
C LEU A 3 25.02 -18.40 -7.17
N GLY A 4 24.12 -19.37 -7.00
CA GLY A 4 22.69 -19.13 -7.11
C GLY A 4 22.39 -18.06 -6.09
N ARG A 5 22.10 -16.84 -6.58
CA ARG A 5 21.54 -15.72 -5.83
C ARG A 5 20.67 -16.30 -4.71
N GLU A 6 21.17 -16.28 -3.48
CA GLU A 6 20.35 -16.58 -2.33
C GLU A 6 19.30 -15.48 -2.33
N GLU A 7 18.13 -15.73 -2.92
CA GLU A 7 17.03 -14.77 -2.85
C GLU A 7 16.74 -14.63 -1.35
N GLU A 8 17.09 -13.46 -0.81
CA GLU A 8 17.03 -13.15 0.61
C GLU A 8 15.66 -13.55 1.17
N VAL A 9 15.66 -14.21 2.33
CA VAL A 9 14.43 -14.69 2.99
C VAL A 9 13.63 -13.47 3.46
N GLU A 10 12.76 -12.95 2.59
CA GLU A 10 11.96 -11.74 2.80
C GLU A 10 11.14 -11.84 4.09
N ILE A 11 10.70 -13.04 4.47
CA ILE A 11 9.89 -13.28 5.68
C ILE A 11 10.61 -13.01 7.01
N ARG A 12 11.94 -12.83 7.00
CA ARG A 12 12.69 -12.45 8.21
C ARG A 12 12.52 -10.97 8.57
N SER A 13 12.02 -10.17 7.62
CA SER A 13 11.73 -8.75 7.79
C SER A 13 10.22 -8.51 7.95
N ALA A 14 9.81 -7.35 8.44
CA ALA A 14 8.39 -7.01 8.52
C ALA A 14 7.77 -6.96 7.11
N PRO A 15 6.48 -7.32 6.96
CA PRO A 15 5.76 -7.15 5.70
C PRO A 15 5.84 -5.69 5.22
N ARG A 16 6.00 -5.52 3.90
CA ARG A 16 6.12 -4.19 3.29
C ARG A 16 4.80 -3.45 3.19
N PHE A 17 3.70 -4.21 3.08
CA PHE A 17 2.35 -3.70 2.94
C PHE A 17 1.44 -4.35 3.97
N MET A 18 0.38 -3.65 4.38
CA MET A 18 -0.63 -4.14 5.31
C MET A 18 -1.97 -4.41 4.60
N PRO A 19 -2.83 -5.30 5.13
CA PRO A 19 -4.19 -5.45 4.61
C PRO A 19 -4.96 -4.13 4.69
N GLY A 20 -5.67 -3.77 3.63
CA GLY A 20 -6.38 -2.51 3.45
C GLY A 20 -5.59 -1.42 2.73
N GLU A 21 -4.28 -1.59 2.54
CA GLU A 21 -3.42 -0.58 1.91
C GLU A 21 -3.62 -0.50 0.39
N LYS A 22 -3.64 0.73 -0.14
CA LYS A 22 -3.77 0.98 -1.57
C LYS A 22 -2.42 0.82 -2.26
N VAL A 23 -2.35 -0.11 -3.20
CA VAL A 23 -1.12 -0.45 -3.94
C VAL A 23 -1.33 -0.31 -5.44
N GLN A 24 -0.27 0.05 -6.15
CA GLN A 24 -0.22 0.10 -7.60
C GLN A 24 0.72 -0.99 -8.13
N SER A 25 0.28 -1.70 -9.16
CA SER A 25 1.12 -2.66 -9.86
C SER A 25 2.13 -1.96 -10.76
N THR A 26 3.41 -2.30 -10.60
CA THR A 26 4.49 -1.78 -11.47
C THR A 26 4.73 -2.64 -12.71
N LYS A 27 4.18 -3.86 -12.72
CA LYS A 27 4.40 -4.86 -13.76
C LYS A 27 3.08 -5.37 -14.34
N HIS A 28 3.15 -5.87 -15.56
CA HIS A 28 2.04 -6.59 -16.17
C HIS A 28 2.04 -8.02 -15.65
N ILE A 29 0.92 -8.48 -15.09
CA ILE A 29 0.76 -9.85 -14.62
C ILE A 29 -0.06 -10.62 -15.64
N LYS A 30 0.51 -11.74 -16.07
CA LYS A 30 -0.14 -12.71 -16.94
C LYS A 30 -0.59 -13.90 -16.13
N ASN A 31 -1.69 -14.51 -16.55
CA ASN A 31 -2.15 -15.76 -15.97
C ASN A 31 -1.14 -16.88 -16.27
N ASP A 32 -0.61 -17.51 -15.23
CA ASP A 32 0.30 -18.67 -15.34
C ASP A 32 -0.45 -20.02 -15.35
N GLY A 33 -1.78 -19.98 -15.30
CA GLY A 33 -2.65 -21.15 -15.21
C GLY A 33 -3.33 -21.30 -13.85
N THR A 34 -2.96 -20.47 -12.87
CA THR A 34 -3.57 -20.48 -11.52
C THR A 34 -4.93 -19.77 -11.49
N TYR A 35 -5.19 -18.83 -12.42
CA TYR A 35 -6.43 -18.08 -12.43
C TYR A 35 -7.55 -18.81 -13.20
N PRO A 36 -8.68 -19.14 -12.56
CA PRO A 36 -9.75 -19.90 -13.20
C PRO A 36 -10.46 -19.07 -14.27
N ARG A 37 -10.88 -19.72 -15.35
CA ARG A 37 -11.69 -19.13 -16.44
C ARG A 37 -10.99 -18.01 -17.24
N ARG A 38 -9.65 -17.97 -17.22
CA ARG A 38 -8.81 -17.12 -18.06
C ARG A 38 -7.82 -18.03 -18.80
N GLU A 39 -7.44 -17.68 -20.02
CA GLU A 39 -6.44 -18.47 -20.74
C GLU A 39 -5.05 -18.26 -20.14
N ILE A 40 -4.15 -19.22 -20.36
CA ILE A 40 -2.75 -19.07 -19.97
C ILE A 40 -2.14 -17.98 -20.84
N GLY A 41 -1.49 -17.00 -20.21
CA GLY A 41 -0.90 -15.85 -20.90
C GLY A 41 -1.80 -14.60 -20.97
N ASP A 42 -3.08 -14.71 -20.60
CA ASP A 42 -3.99 -13.56 -20.51
C ASP A 42 -3.49 -12.53 -19.49
N ILE A 43 -3.59 -11.25 -19.85
CA ILE A 43 -3.19 -10.15 -18.97
C ILE A 43 -4.28 -9.94 -17.91
N LEU A 44 -4.00 -10.34 -16.68
CA LEU A 44 -4.90 -10.13 -15.53
C LEU A 44 -4.79 -8.71 -14.98
N VAL A 45 -3.58 -8.16 -14.94
CA VAL A 45 -3.27 -6.84 -14.37
C VAL A 45 -2.27 -6.14 -15.28
N ARG A 46 -2.47 -4.84 -15.51
CA ARG A 46 -1.55 -3.99 -16.27
C ARG A 46 -0.68 -3.15 -15.35
N LYS A 47 0.44 -2.67 -15.87
CA LYS A 47 1.25 -1.66 -15.17
C LYS A 47 0.40 -0.41 -14.95
N GLY A 48 0.40 0.09 -13.72
CA GLY A 48 -0.37 1.26 -13.32
C GLY A 48 -1.73 0.95 -12.73
N ASP A 49 -2.21 -0.29 -12.84
CA ASP A 49 -3.48 -0.69 -12.21
C ASP A 49 -3.36 -0.59 -10.69
N VAL A 50 -4.42 -0.07 -10.08
CA VAL A 50 -4.52 0.16 -8.64
C VAL A 50 -5.41 -0.91 -8.03
N GLY A 51 -4.99 -1.41 -6.87
CA GLY A 51 -5.75 -2.38 -6.09
C GLY A 51 -5.52 -2.20 -4.60
N TYR A 52 -6.19 -3.03 -3.82
CA TYR A 52 -6.10 -3.03 -2.36
C TYR A 52 -5.55 -4.36 -1.88
N VAL A 53 -4.61 -4.32 -0.93
CA VAL A 53 -4.10 -5.54 -0.31
C VAL A 53 -5.21 -6.14 0.56
N ARG A 54 -5.63 -7.36 0.23
CA ARG A 54 -6.66 -8.07 0.98
C ARG A 54 -6.07 -8.96 2.07
N ASP A 55 -4.98 -9.65 1.75
CA ASP A 55 -4.32 -10.58 2.68
C ASP A 55 -2.82 -10.73 2.37
N ILE A 56 -2.06 -11.21 3.34
CA ILE A 56 -0.61 -11.42 3.25
C ILE A 56 -0.31 -12.90 3.50
N GLY A 57 0.04 -13.59 2.43
CA GLY A 57 0.53 -14.96 2.47
C GLY A 57 2.05 -15.03 2.46
N THR A 58 2.56 -16.24 2.65
CA THR A 58 3.98 -16.57 2.45
C THR A 58 4.11 -17.73 1.48
N PHE A 59 5.08 -17.65 0.56
CA PHE A 59 5.43 -18.75 -0.34
C PHE A 59 6.77 -19.36 0.05
N LEU A 60 6.81 -20.70 0.15
CA LEU A 60 7.97 -21.50 0.57
C LEU A 60 8.64 -21.04 1.87
N GLN A 61 7.92 -20.30 2.74
CA GLN A 61 8.49 -19.62 3.91
C GLN A 61 9.73 -18.78 3.58
N GLN A 62 9.79 -18.24 2.37
CA GLN A 62 10.91 -17.41 1.90
C GLN A 62 10.42 -16.06 1.38
N PHE A 63 9.24 -16.02 0.77
CA PHE A 63 8.71 -14.82 0.12
C PHE A 63 7.38 -14.39 0.70
N TYR A 64 7.17 -13.08 0.82
CA TYR A 64 5.83 -12.55 1.04
C TYR A 64 5.05 -12.52 -0.28
N VAL A 65 3.80 -12.98 -0.22
CA VAL A 65 2.85 -12.92 -1.34
C VAL A 65 1.65 -12.11 -0.88
N TYR A 66 1.43 -10.97 -1.51
CA TYR A 66 0.32 -10.08 -1.19
C TYR A 66 -0.84 -10.41 -2.12
N ALA A 67 -1.99 -10.79 -1.54
CA ALA A 67 -3.22 -10.96 -2.29
C ALA A 67 -3.83 -9.59 -2.53
N VAL A 68 -3.70 -9.07 -3.75
CA VAL A 68 -4.19 -7.74 -4.14
C VAL A 68 -5.49 -7.90 -4.92
N GLU A 69 -6.53 -7.20 -4.48
CA GLU A 69 -7.81 -7.11 -5.15
C GLU A 69 -7.85 -5.87 -6.05
N PHE A 70 -7.95 -6.09 -7.36
CA PHE A 70 -8.09 -5.06 -8.38
C PHE A 70 -9.58 -4.83 -8.66
N VAL A 71 -10.16 -3.87 -7.95
CA VAL A 71 -11.61 -3.57 -8.00
C VAL A 71 -12.07 -3.22 -9.42
N ASP A 72 -11.26 -2.48 -10.18
CA ASP A 72 -11.57 -2.09 -11.57
C ASP A 72 -11.74 -3.30 -12.51
N ARG A 73 -11.06 -4.42 -12.21
CA ARG A 73 -11.11 -5.64 -13.03
C ARG A 73 -11.92 -6.76 -12.40
N GLY A 74 -12.23 -6.66 -11.11
CA GLY A 74 -12.84 -7.74 -10.32
C GLY A 74 -11.93 -8.97 -10.22
N THR A 75 -10.62 -8.78 -10.17
CA THR A 75 -9.64 -9.89 -10.10
C THR A 75 -8.79 -9.80 -8.83
N ILE A 76 -8.48 -10.95 -8.25
CA ILE A 76 -7.59 -11.05 -7.08
C ILE A 76 -6.33 -11.77 -7.52
N VAL A 77 -5.17 -11.15 -7.33
CA VAL A 77 -3.88 -11.67 -7.80
C VAL A 77 -2.85 -11.63 -6.67
N GLY A 78 -2.15 -12.75 -6.47
CA GLY A 78 -1.01 -12.83 -5.58
C GLY A 78 0.23 -12.21 -6.22
N MET A 79 0.78 -11.16 -5.63
CA MET A 79 1.94 -10.45 -6.16
C MET A 79 3.07 -10.38 -5.12
N ARG A 80 4.32 -10.40 -5.56
CA ARG A 80 5.47 -10.20 -4.66
C ARG A 80 5.62 -8.72 -4.31
N GLY A 81 6.16 -8.44 -3.13
CA GLY A 81 6.30 -7.06 -2.65
C GLY A 81 7.20 -6.19 -3.54
N ARG A 82 8.14 -6.79 -4.28
CA ARG A 82 9.01 -6.10 -5.25
C ARG A 82 8.30 -5.61 -6.52
N GLU A 83 7.04 -5.97 -6.71
CA GLU A 83 6.25 -5.67 -7.92
C GLU A 83 5.12 -4.68 -7.66
N LEU A 84 4.94 -4.31 -6.38
CA LEU A 84 3.92 -3.40 -5.88
C LEU A 84 4.57 -2.14 -5.34
N VAL A 85 3.84 -1.02 -5.45
CA VAL A 85 4.19 0.27 -4.83
C VAL A 85 3.00 0.74 -4.02
N SER A 86 3.21 1.12 -2.76
CA SER A 86 2.16 1.73 -1.95
C SER A 86 1.87 3.16 -2.42
N LEU A 87 0.60 3.49 -2.54
CA LEU A 87 0.14 4.85 -2.81
C LEU A 87 -0.13 5.63 -1.52
N ASP A 88 -0.46 4.95 -0.42
CA ASP A 88 -0.74 5.58 0.87
C ASP A 88 0.54 5.88 1.65
N ARG A 89 1.58 5.07 1.43
CA ARG A 89 2.91 5.25 1.99
C ARG A 89 3.91 5.41 0.85
N PRO A 90 4.07 6.61 0.27
CA PRO A 90 5.20 6.87 -0.59
C PRO A 90 6.47 6.54 0.21
N VAL A 91 7.32 5.65 -0.32
CA VAL A 91 8.65 5.42 0.23
C VAL A 91 9.33 6.78 0.26
N VAL A 92 9.39 7.37 1.45
CA VAL A 92 10.28 8.49 1.69
C VAL A 92 11.67 7.85 1.68
N PRO A 93 12.53 8.11 0.68
CA PRO A 93 13.90 7.64 0.76
C PRO A 93 14.47 8.15 2.09
N ALA A 94 15.22 7.30 2.80
CA ALA A 94 15.69 7.51 4.17
C ALA A 94 16.75 8.64 4.29
N GLY A 95 16.43 9.82 3.76
CA GLY A 95 17.18 11.06 3.78
C GLY A 95 16.28 12.31 3.69
N ALA A 96 14.96 12.18 3.82
CA ALA A 96 14.04 13.31 3.90
C ALA A 96 13.07 13.15 5.08
N ALA A 97 13.62 13.12 6.29
CA ALA A 97 12.84 13.34 7.50
C ALA A 97 12.56 14.84 7.63
N ASP A 98 11.62 15.38 6.87
CA ASP A 98 10.84 16.55 7.29
C ASP A 98 9.66 16.82 6.34
N LEU A 99 8.53 17.21 6.94
CA LEU A 99 7.31 17.74 6.31
C LEU A 99 6.34 16.73 5.64
N VAL A 100 5.37 16.22 6.42
CA VAL A 100 3.99 16.77 6.42
C VAL A 100 3.06 15.89 7.26
N THR A 101 2.86 16.28 8.52
CA THR A 101 1.63 15.94 9.25
C THR A 101 0.66 17.07 8.99
N SER A 102 -0.32 16.87 8.13
CA SER A 102 -1.54 17.68 8.11
C SER A 102 -2.58 17.04 7.20
N ALA A 103 -3.50 16.28 7.78
CA ALA A 103 -4.89 16.28 7.35
C ALA A 103 -5.79 15.66 8.41
N ALA A 104 -6.70 16.49 8.90
CA ALA A 104 -8.01 16.16 9.49
C ALA A 104 -8.07 15.65 10.94
N VAL A 105 -8.32 16.59 11.85
CA VAL A 105 -9.41 16.43 12.84
C VAL A 105 -10.26 17.70 12.77
N THR A 106 -11.46 17.56 12.24
CA THR A 106 -12.54 18.55 12.31
C THR A 106 -13.28 18.36 13.63
N SER A 107 -13.67 19.44 14.30
CA SER A 107 -14.82 19.48 15.22
C SER A 107 -15.16 20.93 15.51
N ASP A 108 -16.09 21.42 14.69
CA ASP A 108 -16.92 22.59 14.90
C ASP A 108 -17.76 22.38 16.17
N THR A 109 -17.67 23.26 17.18
CA THR A 109 -18.66 23.38 18.27
C THR A 109 -18.54 24.75 18.94
N ASP A 110 -19.52 25.58 18.61
CA ASP A 110 -20.37 26.40 19.50
C ASP A 110 -19.76 27.50 20.39
N ALA A 111 -20.09 28.73 20.00
CA ALA A 111 -20.65 29.83 20.80
C ALA A 111 -20.16 30.08 22.24
N VAL A 112 -19.75 31.34 22.49
CA VAL A 112 -20.39 32.30 23.42
C VAL A 112 -19.37 33.38 23.80
N GLU A 113 -19.60 34.63 23.33
CA GLU A 113 -19.02 35.82 23.95
C GLU A 113 -19.46 35.88 25.42
N PRO A 114 -18.60 36.40 26.32
CA PRO A 114 -19.09 37.54 27.07
C PRO A 114 -18.06 38.66 27.21
N ARG A 115 -18.58 39.85 26.90
CA ARG A 115 -18.07 41.16 27.31
C ARG A 115 -17.75 41.18 28.80
N THR A 116 -16.59 41.74 29.17
CA THR A 116 -16.39 42.53 30.40
C THR A 116 -15.20 43.46 30.10
N SER A 117 -15.47 44.69 29.65
CA SER A 117 -15.32 45.92 30.45
C SER A 117 -14.10 45.93 31.35
N GLU A 118 -13.06 46.68 30.99
CA GLU A 118 -12.47 47.66 31.91
C GLU A 118 -11.66 48.73 31.15
N THR A 119 -12.08 49.97 31.38
CA THR A 119 -11.38 51.23 31.10
C THR A 119 -10.79 51.71 32.43
N VAL A 120 -9.78 52.60 32.37
CA VAL A 120 -9.06 53.30 33.49
C VAL A 120 -7.80 52.52 33.93
N ALA A 121 -6.58 53.06 34.05
CA ALA A 121 -6.02 54.41 34.01
C ALA A 121 -4.53 54.36 33.62
N SER A 122 -4.06 55.38 32.91
CA SER A 122 -2.87 56.19 33.26
C SER A 122 -2.87 57.45 32.41
#